data_AF-A0A353ZV84-F1
#
_entry.id   AF-A0A353ZV84-F1
#
_cell.length_a   1.000
_cell.length_b   1.000
_cell.length_c   1.000
_cell.angle_alpha   90.00
_cell.angle_beta   90.00
_cell.angle_gamma   90.00
#
_symmetry.space_group_name_H-M   'P 1'
#
loop_
_entity.id
_entity.type
_entity.pdbx_description
1 polymer ?
#
loop_
_entity_poly.entity_id
_entity_poly.type
_entity_poly.pdbx_seq_one_letter_code
_entity_poly.pdbx_strand_id
1 'polypeptide(L)'
;KDFNSYGSRRGNHEVMIRGTFANIRIKNQLLDGIEGGFTRDFSQADGPQAYVYDAAQNYQAAGTPLVVLAGKEYGSGSSRDWAAKGTALLGVKAVVAESYERIHRSNLIGMGVLPLQFPAGESAATLGLTGTETFSVEGVIALNEGTTPKTLKVTATAEDGSAKSFDAVLRIDTPGEADYYRNGGILQYVLRQISAN
;
A
#
# COMPACT_ATOMS: atom_id res chain seq x y z
N LYS A 1 -18.17 -21.57 -15.33
CA LYS A 1 -17.32 -22.53 -16.09
C LYS A 1 -16.32 -21.78 -16.98
N ASP A 2 -16.62 -20.54 -17.38
CA ASP A 2 -15.88 -19.77 -18.41
C ASP A 2 -14.90 -18.71 -17.85
N PHE A 3 -14.75 -18.61 -16.52
CA PHE A 3 -13.91 -17.56 -15.91
C PHE A 3 -12.41 -17.79 -16.06
N ASN A 4 -11.96 -19.05 -16.15
CA ASN A 4 -10.53 -19.43 -16.16
C ASN A 4 -9.80 -18.92 -14.88
N SER A 5 -8.48 -19.08 -14.78
CA SER A 5 -7.69 -18.65 -13.61
C SER A 5 -7.29 -17.18 -13.69
N TYR A 6 -7.05 -16.51 -12.55
CA TYR A 6 -6.42 -15.17 -12.54
C TYR A 6 -5.11 -15.14 -13.33
N GLY A 7 -4.32 -16.22 -13.29
CA GLY A 7 -3.09 -16.34 -14.07
C GLY A 7 -3.30 -16.18 -15.57
N SER A 8 -4.38 -16.75 -16.11
CA SER A 8 -4.74 -16.63 -17.53
C SER A 8 -5.24 -15.24 -17.94
N ARG A 9 -5.62 -14.41 -16.95
CA ARG A 9 -6.23 -13.08 -17.16
C ARG A 9 -5.25 -11.93 -16.87
N ARG A 10 -3.95 -12.21 -16.71
CA ARG A 10 -2.94 -11.21 -16.34
C ARG A 10 -2.83 -10.00 -17.28
N GLY A 11 -3.25 -10.14 -18.54
CA GLY A 11 -3.32 -9.04 -19.52
C GLY A 11 -4.56 -8.16 -19.40
N ASN A 12 -5.56 -8.55 -18.62
CA ASN A 12 -6.78 -7.78 -18.39
C ASN A 12 -6.72 -7.10 -17.01
N HIS A 13 -6.48 -5.79 -17.01
CA HIS A 13 -6.33 -5.04 -15.77
C HIS A 13 -7.61 -5.00 -14.92
N GLU A 14 -8.79 -5.00 -15.53
CA GLU A 14 -10.08 -4.98 -14.84
C GLU A 14 -10.32 -6.25 -14.01
N VAL A 15 -9.87 -7.40 -14.50
CA VAL A 15 -9.95 -8.66 -13.76
C VAL A 15 -8.93 -8.69 -12.64
N MET A 16 -7.70 -8.27 -12.93
CA MET A 16 -6.59 -8.41 -12.00
C MET A 16 -6.65 -7.42 -10.83
N ILE A 17 -7.15 -6.20 -11.05
CA ILE A 17 -7.40 -5.25 -9.95
C ILE A 17 -8.44 -5.81 -8.98
N ARG A 18 -9.52 -6.43 -9.47
CA ARG A 18 -10.55 -7.10 -8.65
C ARG A 18 -10.02 -8.33 -7.94
N GLY A 19 -9.01 -8.98 -8.49
CA GLY A 19 -8.30 -10.10 -7.86
C GLY A 19 -7.27 -9.69 -6.81
N THR A 20 -7.00 -8.38 -6.65
CA THR A 20 -6.01 -7.88 -5.69
C THR A 20 -6.59 -7.92 -4.28
N PHE A 21 -5.84 -8.51 -3.35
CA PHE A 21 -6.32 -8.86 -2.00
C PHE A 21 -7.60 -9.72 -1.98
N ALA A 22 -7.93 -10.44 -3.06
CA ALA A 22 -9.13 -11.27 -3.14
C ALA A 22 -8.92 -12.74 -2.76
N ASN A 23 -7.77 -13.08 -2.15
CA ASN A 23 -7.49 -14.46 -1.76
C ASN A 23 -8.41 -14.88 -0.60
N ILE A 24 -9.03 -16.05 -0.73
CA ILE A 24 -9.97 -16.61 0.24
C ILE A 24 -9.37 -16.85 1.64
N ARG A 25 -8.04 -16.85 1.78
CA ARG A 25 -7.33 -17.07 3.05
C ARG A 25 -6.73 -15.80 3.66
N ILE A 26 -6.96 -14.63 3.05
CA ILE A 26 -6.53 -13.37 3.66
C ILE A 26 -7.26 -13.18 4.98
N LYS A 27 -6.53 -12.75 6.01
CA LYS A 27 -7.07 -12.38 7.31
C LYS A 27 -6.87 -10.88 7.48
N ASN A 28 -7.94 -10.12 7.37
CA ASN A 28 -7.91 -8.68 7.60
C ASN A 28 -8.26 -8.41 9.07
N GLN A 29 -7.35 -7.77 9.81
CA GLN A 29 -7.53 -7.52 11.25
C GLN A 29 -8.62 -6.48 11.56
N LEU A 30 -9.14 -5.78 10.55
CA LEU A 30 -10.34 -4.94 10.68
C LEU A 30 -11.65 -5.76 10.79
N LEU A 31 -11.58 -7.07 10.54
CA LEU A 31 -12.72 -7.98 10.58
C LEU A 31 -12.48 -9.06 11.64
N ASP A 32 -13.55 -9.41 12.37
CA ASP A 32 -13.48 -10.40 13.44
C ASP A 32 -13.59 -11.82 12.88
N GLY A 33 -12.46 -12.50 12.73
CA GLY A 33 -12.40 -13.92 12.35
C GLY A 33 -12.79 -14.24 10.90
N ILE A 34 -12.99 -13.24 10.05
CA ILE A 34 -13.42 -13.43 8.65
C ILE A 34 -12.20 -13.61 7.75
N GLU A 35 -12.18 -14.74 7.02
CA GLU A 35 -11.22 -14.98 5.94
C GLU A 35 -11.80 -14.56 4.59
N GLY A 36 -10.95 -13.97 3.75
CA GLY A 36 -11.28 -13.64 2.37
C GLY A 36 -10.88 -12.22 1.97
N GLY A 37 -11.27 -11.85 0.75
CA GLY A 37 -10.98 -10.54 0.17
C GLY A 37 -11.88 -9.43 0.67
N PHE A 38 -12.04 -9.33 1.98
CA PHE A 38 -12.95 -8.41 2.65
C PHE A 38 -12.20 -7.36 3.48
N THR A 39 -12.83 -6.21 3.65
CA THR A 39 -12.40 -5.13 4.55
C THR A 39 -13.61 -4.41 5.13
N ARG A 40 -13.37 -3.45 6.03
CA ARG A 40 -14.35 -2.42 6.38
C ARG A 40 -14.20 -1.22 5.46
N ASP A 41 -15.31 -0.66 5.02
CA ASP A 41 -15.35 0.53 4.18
C ASP A 41 -15.80 1.76 4.99
N PHE A 42 -14.85 2.44 5.64
CA PHE A 42 -15.15 3.62 6.45
C PHE A 42 -15.51 4.86 5.62
N SER A 43 -15.53 4.79 4.29
CA SER A 43 -16.10 5.85 3.46
C SER A 43 -17.64 5.87 3.50
N GLN A 44 -18.25 4.77 3.94
CA GLN A 44 -19.69 4.62 4.09
C GLN A 44 -20.09 4.69 5.57
N ALA A 45 -21.34 5.06 5.83
CA ALA A 45 -21.90 5.10 7.18
C ALA A 45 -21.72 3.74 7.89
N ASP A 46 -21.29 3.77 9.15
CA ASP A 46 -21.03 2.61 10.00
C ASP A 46 -19.90 1.67 9.54
N GLY A 47 -19.16 2.02 8.49
CA GLY A 47 -18.01 1.25 8.02
C GLY A 47 -18.34 -0.22 7.71
N PRO A 48 -19.29 -0.54 6.83
CA PRO A 48 -19.76 -1.90 6.59
C PRO A 48 -18.64 -2.77 6.03
N GLN A 49 -18.80 -4.09 6.19
CA GLN A 49 -17.95 -5.05 5.48
C GLN A 49 -18.23 -4.98 3.97
N ALA A 50 -17.16 -4.90 3.19
CA ALA A 50 -17.21 -4.90 1.73
C ALA A 50 -16.07 -5.73 1.14
N TYR A 51 -16.16 -6.07 -0.16
CA TYR A 51 -14.98 -6.56 -0.87
C TYR A 51 -13.93 -5.45 -0.96
N VAL A 52 -12.65 -5.83 -0.88
CA VAL A 52 -11.55 -4.85 -0.92
C VAL A 52 -11.61 -3.97 -2.17
N TYR A 53 -11.96 -4.53 -3.33
CA TYR A 53 -12.10 -3.76 -4.56
C TYR A 53 -13.22 -2.70 -4.45
N ASP A 54 -14.39 -3.08 -3.96
CA ASP A 54 -15.55 -2.17 -3.88
C ASP A 54 -15.28 -1.03 -2.90
N ALA A 55 -14.72 -1.34 -1.73
CA ALA A 55 -14.28 -0.31 -0.78
C ALA A 55 -13.26 0.63 -1.42
N ALA A 56 -12.23 0.10 -2.09
CA ALA A 56 -11.22 0.90 -2.76
C ALA A 56 -11.82 1.84 -3.83
N GLN A 57 -12.84 1.40 -4.57
CA GLN A 57 -13.54 2.26 -5.54
C GLN A 57 -14.28 3.41 -4.85
N ASN A 58 -14.92 3.17 -3.70
CA ASN A 58 -15.59 4.23 -2.94
C ASN A 58 -14.59 5.27 -2.43
N TYR A 59 -13.47 4.83 -1.87
CA TYR A 59 -12.37 5.73 -1.47
C TYR A 59 -11.80 6.53 -2.65
N GLN A 60 -11.62 5.87 -3.81
CA GLN A 60 -11.15 6.53 -5.02
C GLN A 60 -12.14 7.59 -5.52
N ALA A 61 -13.44 7.30 -5.51
CA ALA A 61 -14.49 8.26 -5.87
C ALA A 61 -14.53 9.46 -4.93
N ALA A 62 -14.24 9.24 -3.64
CA ALA A 62 -14.12 10.31 -2.64
C ALA A 62 -12.79 11.09 -2.72
N GLY A 63 -11.83 10.66 -3.54
CA GLY A 63 -10.50 11.26 -3.62
C GLY A 63 -9.62 10.99 -2.40
N THR A 64 -9.97 10.00 -1.58
CA THR A 64 -9.27 9.68 -0.33
C THR A 64 -8.18 8.62 -0.59
N PRO A 65 -6.90 8.92 -0.30
CA PRO A 65 -5.81 7.97 -0.48
C PRO A 65 -5.89 6.83 0.55
N LEU A 66 -5.37 5.66 0.16
CA LEU A 66 -5.35 4.48 1.02
C LEU A 66 -3.95 4.15 1.55
N VAL A 67 -3.91 3.52 2.72
CA VAL A 67 -2.71 2.95 3.33
C VAL A 67 -2.98 1.50 3.72
N VAL A 68 -1.95 0.64 3.65
CA VAL A 68 -2.00 -0.74 4.17
C VAL A 68 -1.09 -0.85 5.37
N LEU A 69 -1.60 -1.40 6.48
CA LEU A 69 -0.78 -1.86 7.60
C LEU A 69 -0.52 -3.36 7.46
N ALA A 70 0.72 -3.78 7.66
CA ALA A 70 1.13 -5.18 7.52
C ALA A 70 2.11 -5.61 8.62
N GLY A 71 2.17 -6.92 8.84
CA GLY A 71 3.13 -7.52 9.77
C GLY A 71 4.51 -7.75 9.13
N LYS A 72 5.16 -8.84 9.52
CA LYS A 72 6.48 -9.25 9.04
C LYS A 72 6.41 -9.89 7.64
N GLU A 73 7.52 -9.80 6.92
CA GLU A 73 7.75 -10.44 5.62
C GLU A 73 6.66 -10.12 4.59
N TYR A 74 6.19 -8.87 4.59
CA TYR A 74 5.15 -8.42 3.66
C TYR A 74 5.61 -8.59 2.22
N GLY A 75 4.80 -9.31 1.44
CA GLY A 75 5.09 -9.65 0.05
C GLY A 75 5.89 -10.93 -0.18
N SER A 76 6.09 -11.75 0.86
CA SER A 76 6.74 -13.06 0.71
C SER A 76 5.96 -14.00 -0.24
N GLY A 77 6.71 -14.90 -0.88
CA GLY A 77 6.19 -15.87 -1.84
C GLY A 77 6.68 -15.62 -3.28
N SER A 78 6.00 -16.22 -4.25
CA SER A 78 6.36 -16.03 -5.66
C SER A 78 6.15 -14.57 -6.08
N SER A 79 7.16 -13.99 -6.72
CA SER A 79 7.02 -12.69 -7.37
C SER A 79 5.87 -12.76 -8.37
N ARG A 80 4.88 -11.90 -8.18
CA ARG A 80 3.69 -11.79 -9.03
C ARG A 80 3.59 -10.35 -9.48
N ASP A 81 3.69 -10.12 -10.79
CA ASP A 81 3.68 -8.79 -11.40
C ASP A 81 2.52 -7.90 -10.91
N TRP A 82 1.40 -8.53 -10.56
CA TRP A 82 0.18 -7.88 -10.10
C TRP A 82 0.13 -7.53 -8.62
N ALA A 83 1.05 -8.05 -7.79
CA ALA A 83 1.04 -7.77 -6.35
C ALA A 83 1.25 -6.27 -6.06
N ALA A 84 2.22 -5.63 -6.72
CA ALA A 84 2.44 -4.19 -6.59
C ALA A 84 1.51 -3.37 -7.50
N LYS A 85 1.29 -3.81 -8.75
CA LYS A 85 0.41 -3.10 -9.69
C LYS A 85 -1.02 -2.99 -9.16
N GLY A 86 -1.57 -4.10 -8.67
CA GLY A 86 -2.89 -4.14 -8.05
C GLY A 86 -2.99 -3.21 -6.84
N THR A 87 -1.99 -3.26 -5.95
CA THR A 87 -1.93 -2.38 -4.76
C THR A 87 -2.01 -0.90 -5.17
N ALA A 88 -1.18 -0.48 -6.14
CA ALA A 88 -1.19 0.90 -6.62
C ALA A 88 -2.52 1.28 -7.32
N LEU A 89 -3.07 0.38 -8.15
CA LEU A 89 -4.31 0.62 -8.89
C LEU A 89 -5.55 0.68 -8.00
N LEU A 90 -5.54 0.01 -6.84
CA LEU A 90 -6.56 0.18 -5.80
C LEU A 90 -6.49 1.55 -5.10
N GLY A 91 -5.48 2.38 -5.38
CA GLY A 91 -5.34 3.72 -4.79
C GLY A 91 -4.47 3.78 -3.53
N VAL A 92 -3.80 2.68 -3.16
CA VAL A 92 -2.86 2.66 -2.03
C VAL A 92 -1.65 3.55 -2.35
N LYS A 93 -1.35 4.48 -1.44
CA LYS A 93 -0.22 5.41 -1.54
C LYS A 93 0.98 5.02 -0.68
N ALA A 94 0.72 4.32 0.41
CA ALA A 94 1.77 3.82 1.31
C ALA A 94 1.41 2.43 1.86
N VAL A 95 2.45 1.66 2.15
CA VAL A 95 2.35 0.45 2.98
C VAL A 95 3.23 0.70 4.20
N VAL A 96 2.73 0.39 5.40
CA VAL A 96 3.50 0.41 6.65
C VAL A 96 3.58 -1.03 7.15
N ALA A 97 4.77 -1.62 7.12
CA ALA A 97 4.98 -3.02 7.50
C ALA A 97 6.03 -3.17 8.62
N GLU A 98 6.03 -4.30 9.33
CA GLU A 98 7.15 -4.60 10.25
C GLU A 98 8.42 -4.97 9.47
N SER A 99 8.27 -5.68 8.35
CA SER A 99 9.36 -5.96 7.41
C SER A 99 8.82 -6.35 6.02
N TYR A 100 9.68 -6.27 5.01
CA TYR A 100 9.34 -6.59 3.62
C TYR A 100 10.18 -7.73 3.07
N GLU A 101 9.59 -8.51 2.16
CA GLU A 101 10.38 -9.24 1.18
C GLU A 101 11.04 -8.25 0.20
N ARG A 102 12.32 -8.49 -0.11
CA ARG A 102 13.18 -7.54 -0.84
C ARG A 102 12.64 -7.18 -2.22
N ILE A 103 12.22 -8.17 -3.01
CA ILE A 103 11.73 -7.96 -4.38
C ILE A 103 10.38 -7.24 -4.36
N HIS A 104 9.47 -7.63 -3.46
CA HIS A 104 8.18 -7.00 -3.33
C HIS A 104 8.29 -5.52 -2.95
N ARG A 105 9.19 -5.18 -2.02
CA ARG A 105 9.52 -3.79 -1.67
C ARG A 105 9.89 -2.97 -2.91
N SER A 106 10.86 -3.44 -3.70
CA SER A 106 11.28 -2.74 -4.91
C SER A 106 10.15 -2.63 -5.94
N ASN A 107 9.27 -3.64 -6.04
CA ASN A 107 8.10 -3.57 -6.93
C ASN A 107 7.08 -2.51 -6.50
N LEU A 108 6.85 -2.32 -5.19
CA LEU A 108 5.97 -1.25 -4.68
C LEU A 108 6.50 0.13 -5.08
N ILE A 109 7.80 0.37 -4.88
CA ILE A 109 8.48 1.59 -5.29
C ILE A 109 8.35 1.81 -6.80
N GLY A 110 8.55 0.76 -7.59
CA GLY A 110 8.39 0.77 -9.04
C GLY A 110 6.97 1.13 -9.50
N MET A 111 5.97 0.97 -8.64
CA MET A 111 4.58 1.38 -8.87
C MET A 111 4.19 2.70 -8.19
N GLY A 112 5.15 3.40 -7.57
CA GLY A 112 4.90 4.67 -6.88
C GLY A 112 4.23 4.53 -5.50
N VAL A 113 4.25 3.34 -4.89
CA VAL A 113 3.75 3.10 -3.53
C VAL A 113 4.91 3.23 -2.55
N LEU A 114 4.71 4.03 -1.49
CA LEU A 114 5.75 4.34 -0.50
C LEU A 114 5.90 3.16 0.49
N PRO A 115 7.05 2.46 0.54
CA PRO A 115 7.28 1.40 1.52
C PRO A 115 7.82 1.99 2.83
N LEU A 116 6.96 2.04 3.84
CA LEU A 116 7.31 2.45 5.19
C LEU A 116 7.47 1.21 6.07
N GLN A 117 8.44 1.25 6.97
CA GLN A 117 8.65 0.21 7.96
C GLN A 117 8.52 0.80 9.36
N PHE A 118 7.83 0.10 10.27
CA PHE A 118 7.80 0.50 11.67
C PHE A 118 9.22 0.63 12.25
N PRO A 119 9.43 1.45 13.30
CA PRO A 119 10.68 1.46 14.06
C PRO A 119 11.07 0.04 14.52
N ALA A 120 12.36 -0.20 14.74
CA ALA A 120 12.83 -1.51 15.16
C ALA A 120 12.15 -1.95 16.48
N GLY A 121 11.47 -3.09 16.46
CA GLY A 121 10.74 -3.63 17.61
C GLY A 121 9.28 -3.15 17.73
N GLU A 122 8.86 -2.19 16.90
CA GLU A 122 7.49 -1.68 16.86
C GLU A 122 6.65 -2.37 15.78
N SER A 123 5.34 -2.37 15.99
CA SER A 123 4.31 -2.86 15.08
C SER A 123 3.02 -2.07 15.28
N ALA A 124 2.00 -2.33 14.46
CA ALA A 124 0.67 -1.79 14.70
C ALA A 124 0.15 -2.13 16.12
N ALA A 125 0.40 -3.35 16.59
CA ALA A 125 -0.07 -3.80 17.90
C ALA A 125 0.66 -3.11 19.06
N THR A 126 1.99 -2.97 19.01
CA THR A 126 2.77 -2.34 20.11
C THR A 126 2.49 -0.84 20.22
N LEU A 127 2.24 -0.19 19.08
CA LEU A 127 1.80 1.21 19.03
C LEU A 127 0.30 1.37 19.35
N GLY A 128 -0.45 0.27 19.47
CA GLY A 128 -1.89 0.26 19.69
C GLY A 128 -2.66 0.98 18.58
N LEU A 129 -2.25 0.75 17.32
CA LEU A 129 -2.96 1.15 16.12
C LEU A 129 -4.03 0.10 15.81
N THR A 130 -5.23 0.57 15.53
CA THR A 130 -6.40 -0.27 15.24
C THR A 130 -6.65 -0.42 13.74
N GLY A 131 -6.09 0.49 12.92
CA GLY A 131 -6.36 0.59 11.50
C GLY A 131 -7.62 1.39 11.17
N THR A 132 -8.30 1.94 12.18
CA THR A 132 -9.45 2.85 12.03
C THR A 132 -9.03 4.32 12.00
N GLU A 133 -7.77 4.61 12.29
CA GLU A 133 -7.22 5.95 12.32
C GLU A 133 -7.08 6.55 10.90
N THR A 134 -7.05 7.88 10.84
CA THR A 134 -6.54 8.59 9.66
C THR A 134 -5.03 8.73 9.74
N PHE A 135 -4.33 8.30 8.69
CA PHE A 135 -2.87 8.31 8.63
C PHE A 135 -2.36 9.46 7.77
N SER A 136 -1.42 10.24 8.32
CA SER A 136 -0.67 11.25 7.59
C SER A 136 0.82 10.90 7.59
N VAL A 137 1.49 11.21 6.48
CA VAL A 137 2.93 10.96 6.31
C VAL A 137 3.61 12.27 5.93
N GLU A 138 4.44 12.79 6.81
CA GLU A 138 5.13 14.07 6.64
C GLU A 138 6.57 13.86 6.14
N GLY A 139 7.11 14.84 5.42
CA GLY A 139 8.51 14.83 4.95
C GLY A 139 8.74 14.20 3.58
N VAL A 140 7.70 13.67 2.92
CA VAL A 140 7.80 13.04 1.59
C VAL A 140 8.34 14.02 0.54
N ILE A 141 8.04 15.32 0.68
CA ILE A 141 8.45 16.39 -0.25
C ILE A 141 9.97 16.47 -0.42
N ALA A 142 10.76 16.11 0.61
CA ALA A 142 12.22 16.11 0.55
C ALA A 142 12.77 15.22 -0.59
N LEU A 143 12.02 14.18 -0.99
CA LEU A 143 12.38 13.34 -2.14
C LEU A 143 12.50 14.16 -3.42
N ASN A 144 11.63 15.15 -3.63
CA ASN A 144 11.65 16.02 -4.83
C ASN A 144 12.89 16.92 -4.86
N GLU A 145 13.51 17.17 -3.71
CA GLU A 145 14.73 17.96 -3.57
C GLU A 145 16.00 17.13 -3.78
N GLY A 146 15.86 15.85 -4.17
CA GLY A 146 16.97 14.92 -4.36
C GLY A 146 17.50 14.29 -3.08
N THR A 147 16.89 14.59 -1.92
CA THR A 147 17.23 14.01 -0.63
C THR A 147 16.32 12.82 -0.33
N THR A 148 16.87 11.67 0.03
CA THR A 148 16.08 10.53 0.53
C THR A 148 16.15 10.48 2.04
N PRO A 149 15.10 10.91 2.78
CA PRO A 149 15.08 10.81 4.24
C PRO A 149 15.23 9.35 4.70
N LYS A 150 15.91 9.13 5.82
CA LYS A 150 15.99 7.78 6.41
C LYS A 150 14.67 7.36 7.05
N THR A 151 13.94 8.33 7.59
CA THR A 151 12.65 8.14 8.23
C THR A 151 11.68 9.22 7.78
N LEU A 152 10.38 8.92 7.89
CA LEU A 152 9.28 9.85 7.69
C LEU A 152 8.38 9.76 8.92
N LYS A 153 7.88 10.92 9.36
CA LYS A 153 6.97 10.97 10.50
C LYS A 153 5.58 10.52 10.03
N VAL A 154 5.05 9.49 10.68
CA VAL A 154 3.68 9.01 10.48
C VAL A 154 2.86 9.40 11.69
N THR A 155 1.72 10.06 11.46
CA THR A 155 0.76 10.39 12.52
C THR A 155 -0.57 9.70 12.22
N ALA A 156 -1.01 8.85 13.16
CA ALA A 156 -2.29 8.18 13.17
C ALA A 156 -3.25 8.93 14.12
N THR A 157 -4.35 9.45 13.59
CA THR A 157 -5.36 10.21 14.35
C THR A 157 -6.64 9.38 14.45
N ALA A 158 -7.04 9.03 15.67
CA ALA A 158 -8.27 8.30 15.94
C ALA A 158 -9.52 9.19 15.79
N GLU A 159 -10.70 8.58 15.76
CA GLU A 159 -11.98 9.29 15.63
C GLU A 159 -12.24 10.29 16.78
N ASP A 160 -11.72 10.00 17.99
CA ASP A 160 -11.81 10.88 19.16
C ASP A 160 -10.83 12.07 19.13
N GLY A 161 -10.01 12.17 18.08
CA GLY A 161 -8.99 13.20 17.89
C GLY A 161 -7.67 12.92 18.61
N SER A 162 -7.55 11.84 19.37
CA SER A 162 -6.27 11.41 19.92
C SER A 162 -5.32 11.00 18.79
N ALA A 163 -4.04 11.33 18.93
CA ALA A 163 -3.06 11.10 17.89
C ALA A 163 -1.82 10.40 18.43
N LYS A 164 -1.30 9.44 17.66
CA LYS A 164 -0.02 8.78 17.91
C LYS A 164 0.90 9.04 16.73
N SER A 165 2.16 9.36 17.02
CA SER A 165 3.17 9.60 15.98
C SER A 165 4.37 8.70 16.19
N PHE A 166 4.97 8.26 15.08
CA PHE A 166 6.19 7.46 15.06
C PHE A 166 7.02 7.76 13.81
N ASP A 167 8.32 7.58 13.91
CA ASP A 167 9.25 7.75 12.79
C ASP A 167 9.38 6.43 12.02
N ALA A 168 8.60 6.28 10.95
CA ALA A 168 8.68 5.11 10.09
C ALA A 168 9.95 5.16 9.22
N VAL A 169 10.68 4.06 9.14
CA VAL A 169 11.85 3.94 8.26
C VAL A 169 11.37 3.95 6.81
N LEU A 170 11.90 4.87 6.01
CA LEU A 170 11.62 4.93 4.58
C LEU A 170 12.48 3.88 3.87
N ARG A 171 11.84 2.85 3.34
CA ARG A 171 12.51 1.72 2.70
C ARG A 171 12.77 1.94 1.21
N ILE A 172 13.34 3.10 0.88
CA ILE A 172 13.97 3.38 -0.41
C ILE A 172 15.49 3.24 -0.19
N ASP A 173 16.04 2.12 -0.66
CA ASP A 173 17.37 1.68 -0.25
C ASP A 173 18.47 2.10 -1.24
N THR A 174 18.09 2.60 -2.44
CA THR A 174 19.05 3.01 -3.47
C THR A 174 18.65 4.33 -4.16
N PRO A 175 19.61 5.08 -4.74
CA PRO A 175 19.30 6.28 -5.52
C PRO A 175 18.35 6.02 -6.69
N GLY A 176 18.52 4.91 -7.42
CA GLY A 176 17.64 4.56 -8.54
C GLY A 176 16.20 4.27 -8.12
N GLU A 177 16.00 3.64 -6.96
CA GLU A 177 14.66 3.49 -6.37
C GLU A 177 14.03 4.85 -6.03
N ALA A 178 14.82 5.80 -5.53
CA ALA A 178 14.35 7.16 -5.28
C ALA A 178 13.96 7.88 -6.59
N ASP A 179 14.73 7.70 -7.66
CA ASP A 179 14.43 8.26 -8.98
C ASP A 179 13.11 7.69 -9.53
N TYR A 180 12.88 6.39 -9.40
CA TYR A 180 11.62 5.75 -9.79
C TYR A 180 10.44 6.35 -9.01
N TYR A 181 10.56 6.47 -7.69
CA TYR A 181 9.48 6.99 -6.86
C TYR A 181 9.14 8.45 -7.19
N ARG A 182 10.15 9.33 -7.30
CA ARG A 182 9.95 10.75 -7.69
C ARG A 182 9.22 10.89 -9.03
N ASN A 183 9.42 9.92 -9.91
CA ASN A 183 8.76 9.90 -11.20
C ASN A 183 7.36 9.28 -11.17
N GLY A 184 6.85 8.84 -10.01
CA GLY A 184 5.56 8.15 -9.90
C GLY A 184 5.61 6.70 -10.36
N GLY A 185 6.80 6.10 -10.44
CA GLY A 185 7.04 4.71 -10.81
C GLY A 185 8.03 4.54 -11.97
N ILE A 186 8.53 3.31 -12.12
CA ILE A 186 9.55 2.95 -13.11
C ILE A 186 9.09 3.18 -14.55
N LEU A 187 7.82 2.90 -14.86
CA LEU A 187 7.28 3.08 -16.22
C LEU A 187 7.27 4.56 -16.62
N GLN A 188 6.89 5.44 -15.69
CA GLN A 188 6.86 6.88 -15.92
C GLN A 188 8.28 7.45 -16.03
N TYR A 189 9.20 6.97 -15.19
CA TYR A 189 10.62 7.31 -15.28
C TYR A 189 11.19 6.99 -16.67
N VAL A 190 11.02 5.75 -17.15
CA VAL A 190 11.51 5.32 -18.46
C VAL A 190 10.82 6.09 -19.59
N LEU A 191 9.51 6.28 -19.53
CA LEU A 191 8.77 7.02 -20.56
C LEU A 191 9.26 8.47 -20.70
N ARG A 192 9.52 9.15 -19.57
CA ARG A 192 10.07 10.52 -19.58
C ARG A 192 11.49 10.58 -20.14
N GLN A 193 12.33 9.57 -19.88
CA GLN A 193 13.66 9.49 -20.47
C GLN A 193 13.61 9.31 -22.00
N ILE A 194 12.72 8.45 -22.50
CA ILE A 194 12.55 8.24 -23.93
C ILE A 194 11.99 9.51 -24.61
N SER A 195 11.06 10.21 -23.95
CA SER A 195 10.41 11.41 -24.50
C SER A 195 11.25 12.69 -24.41
N ALA A 196 12.31 12.68 -23.59
CA ALA A 196 13.25 13.80 -23.44
C ALA A 196 14.39 13.76 -24.48
N ASN A 197 14.48 12.69 -25.26
CA ASN A 197 15.33 12.57 -26.45
C ASN A 197 14.55 12.99 -27.70
#